data_AF-A0AAP5H831-F1
#
_entry.id   AF-A0AAP5H831-F1
#
_cell.length_a   1.000
_cell.length_b   1.000
_cell.length_c   1.000
_cell.angle_alpha   90.00
_cell.angle_beta   90.00
_cell.angle_gamma   90.00
#
_symmetry.space_group_name_H-M   'P 1'
#
loop_
_entity.id
_entity.type
_entity.pdbx_description
1 polymer ?
#
loop_
_entity_poly.entity_id
_entity_poly.type
_entity_poly.pdbx_seq_one_letter_code
_entity_poly.pdbx_strand_id
1 'polypeptide(L)'
;MKVWGIDLTVIIIALITAYIGYQFNHTSKKREAFLKELNNSYNEVYFPMFEQLQQIIELKDKTIKMEKVDFFMEEYSGKNSNIRFIASSFLLEYFYKLREVHIKYKQENNRINEKDLLKKIEGFHIMIENEYWDAHDIIYENHKQFVSDSFLNPFFVLIRSTLRVVYHLSVFLLWTSATLIYFTFAHIVSPLAWVPEWWNISIALLIFLGAVMSFGLMLMFKELLIKKNRRESRVVKKLKERLKKFSHRSI
;
A
#
# COMPACT_ATOMS: atom_id res chain seq x y z
N MET A 1 45.41 -5.88 3.35
CA MET A 1 45.93 -5.11 2.20
C MET A 1 45.50 -3.66 2.38
N LYS A 2 46.45 -2.71 2.32
CA LYS A 2 46.15 -1.27 2.37
C LYS A 2 46.19 -0.72 0.96
N VAL A 3 45.18 0.05 0.58
CA VAL A 3 45.16 0.81 -0.66
C VAL A 3 45.28 2.27 -0.26
N TRP A 4 46.38 2.92 -0.67
CA TRP A 4 46.66 4.33 -0.35
C TRP A 4 46.62 4.66 1.16
N GLY A 5 47.20 3.77 1.99
CA GLY A 5 47.28 3.96 3.44
C GLY A 5 45.99 3.65 4.22
N ILE A 6 44.86 3.46 3.53
CA ILE A 6 43.57 3.08 4.11
C ILE A 6 43.42 1.57 4.00
N ASP A 7 42.93 0.93 5.06
CA ASP A 7 42.61 -0.50 5.01
C ASP A 7 41.49 -0.76 4.00
N LEU A 8 41.72 -1.73 3.11
CA LEU A 8 40.77 -2.11 2.06
C LEU A 8 39.38 -2.42 2.64
N THR A 9 39.32 -2.99 3.84
CA THR A 9 38.08 -3.26 4.59
C THR A 9 37.28 -1.98 4.85
N VAL A 10 37.93 -0.87 5.19
CA VAL A 10 37.27 0.42 5.43
C VAL A 10 36.67 0.97 4.14
N ILE A 11 37.40 0.84 3.02
CA ILE A 11 36.92 1.27 1.69
C ILE A 11 35.69 0.44 1.27
N ILE A 12 35.74 -0.89 1.45
CA ILE A 12 34.64 -1.79 1.13
C ILE A 12 33.41 -1.47 1.98
N ILE A 13 33.57 -1.28 3.29
CA ILE A 13 32.48 -0.89 4.19
C ILE A 13 31.87 0.44 3.76
N ALA A 14 32.69 1.45 3.46
CA ALA A 14 32.22 2.75 3.02
C ALA A 14 31.41 2.68 1.72
N LEU A 15 31.86 1.88 0.74
CA LEU A 15 31.13 1.67 -0.52
C LEU A 15 29.80 0.95 -0.31
N ILE A 16 29.76 -0.09 0.54
CA ILE A 16 28.53 -0.81 0.88
C ILE A 16 27.55 0.13 1.60
N THR A 17 28.00 0.89 2.59
CA THR A 17 27.16 1.85 3.31
C THR A 17 26.63 2.94 2.37
N ALA A 18 27.46 3.47 1.47
CA ALA A 18 27.04 4.45 0.47
C ALA A 18 26.00 3.88 -0.50
N TYR A 19 26.19 2.64 -0.98
CA TYR A 19 25.23 1.97 -1.86
C TYR A 19 23.89 1.71 -1.17
N ILE A 20 23.92 1.23 0.08
CA ILE A 20 22.72 1.01 0.90
C ILE A 20 21.99 2.35 1.10
N GLY A 21 22.72 3.40 1.51
CA GLY A 21 22.16 4.74 1.70
C GLY A 21 21.54 5.29 0.41
N TYR A 22 22.19 5.10 -0.74
CA TYR A 22 21.67 5.48 -2.04
C TYR A 22 20.36 4.74 -2.38
N GLN A 23 20.31 3.42 -2.20
CA GLN A 23 19.11 2.62 -2.49
C GLN A 23 17.92 3.01 -1.61
N PHE A 24 18.16 3.23 -0.31
CA PHE A 24 17.12 3.70 0.60
C PHE A 24 16.62 5.10 0.22
N ASN A 25 17.52 6.03 -0.07
CA ASN A 25 17.16 7.39 -0.48
C ASN A 25 16.39 7.41 -1.80
N HIS A 26 16.84 6.65 -2.80
CA HIS A 26 16.18 6.54 -4.10
C HIS A 26 14.77 5.94 -3.97
N THR A 27 14.60 4.90 -3.16
CA THR A 27 13.29 4.30 -2.88
C THR A 27 12.39 5.27 -2.12
N SER A 28 12.94 5.99 -1.15
CA SER A 28 12.20 7.02 -0.40
C SER A 28 11.70 8.14 -1.31
N LYS A 29 12.55 8.66 -2.19
CA LYS A 29 12.18 9.69 -3.16
C LYS A 29 11.11 9.22 -4.14
N LYS A 30 11.22 7.98 -4.65
CA LYS A 30 10.18 7.40 -5.51
C LYS A 30 8.84 7.30 -4.79
N ARG A 31 8.84 6.89 -3.51
CA ARG A 31 7.63 6.82 -2.70
C ARG A 31 7.03 8.20 -2.46
N GLU A 32 7.85 9.21 -2.19
CA GLU A 32 7.40 10.59 -2.01
C GLU A 32 6.77 11.15 -3.29
N ALA A 33 7.42 10.94 -4.45
CA ALA A 33 6.87 11.32 -5.75
C ALA A 33 5.54 10.62 -6.03
N PHE A 34 5.46 9.30 -5.79
CA PHE A 34 4.22 8.53 -5.91
C PHE A 34 3.10 9.08 -5.02
N LEU A 35 3.38 9.37 -3.75
CA LEU A 35 2.37 9.93 -2.83
C LEU A 35 1.90 11.32 -3.26
N LYS A 36 2.81 12.14 -3.80
CA LYS A 36 2.48 13.46 -4.34
C LYS A 36 1.55 13.34 -5.56
N GLU A 37 1.86 12.44 -6.49
CA GLU A 37 1.02 12.17 -7.66
C GLU A 37 -0.33 11.59 -7.26
N LEU A 38 -0.35 10.62 -6.34
CA LEU A 38 -1.58 10.03 -5.82
C LEU A 38 -2.47 11.08 -5.13
N ASN A 39 -1.88 11.98 -4.35
CA ASN A 39 -2.62 13.08 -3.73
C ASN A 39 -3.20 14.05 -4.78
N ASN A 40 -2.46 14.29 -5.87
CA ASN A 40 -2.98 15.08 -6.99
C ASN A 40 -4.16 14.37 -7.66
N SER A 41 -4.01 13.10 -8.03
CA SER A 41 -5.10 12.29 -8.60
C SER A 41 -6.32 12.19 -7.68
N TYR A 42 -6.09 12.08 -6.37
CA TYR A 42 -7.15 12.04 -5.37
C TYR A 42 -8.00 13.33 -5.38
N ASN A 43 -7.34 14.48 -5.29
CA ASN A 43 -8.04 15.77 -5.19
C ASN A 43 -8.63 16.23 -6.54
N GLU A 44 -7.91 16.01 -7.64
CA GLU A 44 -8.29 16.53 -8.97
C GLU A 44 -9.25 15.61 -9.74
N VAL A 45 -9.32 14.32 -9.37
CA VAL A 45 -10.14 13.34 -10.11
C VAL A 45 -10.97 12.47 -9.17
N TYR A 46 -10.35 11.67 -8.30
CA TYR A 46 -11.11 10.61 -7.60
C TYR A 46 -12.18 11.17 -6.68
N PHE A 47 -11.87 12.21 -5.91
CA PHE A 47 -12.84 12.88 -5.04
C PHE A 47 -14.00 13.54 -5.82
N PRO A 48 -13.76 14.49 -6.75
CA PRO A 48 -14.85 15.15 -7.45
C PRO A 48 -15.67 14.19 -8.31
N MET A 49 -15.02 13.21 -8.95
CA MET A 49 -15.70 12.21 -9.77
C MET A 49 -16.57 11.27 -8.92
N PHE A 50 -16.08 10.86 -7.75
CA PHE A 50 -16.86 10.05 -6.81
C PHE A 50 -18.11 10.81 -6.33
N GLU A 51 -17.95 12.06 -5.88
CA GLU A 51 -19.07 12.87 -5.41
C GLU A 51 -20.15 13.07 -6.48
N GLN A 52 -19.75 13.37 -7.73
CA GLN A 52 -20.70 13.52 -8.84
C GLN A 52 -21.40 12.21 -9.20
N LEU A 53 -20.67 11.10 -9.28
CA LEU A 53 -21.25 9.79 -9.58
C LEU A 53 -22.20 9.32 -8.47
N GLN A 54 -21.86 9.59 -7.21
CA GLN A 54 -22.72 9.29 -6.05
C GLN A 54 -24.03 10.08 -6.16
N GLN A 55 -23.97 11.39 -6.45
CA GLN A 55 -25.17 12.21 -6.69
C GLN A 55 -26.02 11.65 -7.83
N ILE A 56 -25.39 11.26 -8.96
CA ILE A 56 -26.10 10.65 -10.08
C ILE A 56 -26.84 9.40 -9.61
N ILE A 57 -26.19 8.50 -8.88
CA ILE A 57 -26.78 7.21 -8.48
C ILE A 57 -27.96 7.38 -7.53
N GLU A 58 -27.84 8.30 -6.57
CA GLU A 58 -28.89 8.56 -5.56
C GLU A 58 -30.17 9.18 -6.15
N LEU A 59 -30.10 9.80 -7.33
CA LEU A 59 -31.27 10.38 -7.99
C LEU A 59 -32.29 9.31 -8.40
N LYS A 60 -33.54 9.51 -7.97
CA LYS A 60 -34.68 8.65 -8.35
C LYS A 60 -35.32 9.09 -9.66
N ASP A 61 -35.34 10.40 -9.91
CA ASP A 61 -35.89 10.96 -11.14
C ASP A 61 -34.96 10.62 -12.31
N LYS A 62 -35.51 9.93 -13.31
CA LYS A 62 -34.78 9.42 -14.46
C LYS A 62 -34.33 10.54 -15.40
N THR A 63 -35.14 11.57 -15.59
CA THR A 63 -34.82 12.69 -16.49
C THR A 63 -33.65 13.49 -15.90
N ILE A 64 -33.75 13.84 -14.61
CA ILE A 64 -32.68 14.57 -13.91
C ILE A 64 -31.40 13.73 -13.84
N LYS A 65 -31.50 12.42 -13.60
CA LYS A 65 -30.37 11.49 -13.60
C LYS A 65 -29.64 11.51 -14.95
N MET A 66 -30.36 11.48 -16.06
CA MET A 66 -29.75 11.52 -17.40
C MET A 66 -29.11 12.88 -17.71
N GLU A 67 -29.73 14.00 -17.32
CA GLU A 67 -29.12 15.33 -17.44
C GLU A 67 -27.79 15.42 -16.67
N LYS A 68 -27.73 14.83 -15.47
CA LYS A 68 -26.51 14.77 -14.68
C LYS A 68 -25.45 13.86 -15.30
N VAL A 69 -25.85 12.77 -15.95
CA VAL A 69 -24.92 11.92 -16.72
C VAL A 69 -24.35 12.69 -17.92
N ASP A 70 -25.18 13.47 -18.62
CA ASP A 70 -24.71 14.31 -19.72
C ASP A 70 -23.66 15.32 -19.24
N PHE A 71 -23.96 16.04 -18.15
CA PHE A 71 -23.02 16.98 -17.54
C PHE A 71 -21.70 16.31 -17.13
N PHE A 72 -21.78 15.14 -16.48
CA PHE A 72 -20.61 14.35 -16.11
C PHE A 72 -19.74 14.01 -17.32
N MET A 73 -20.36 13.56 -18.42
CA MET A 73 -19.62 13.19 -19.63
C MET A 73 -18.95 14.40 -20.27
N GLU A 74 -19.60 15.55 -20.29
CA GLU A 74 -19.04 16.79 -20.83
C GLU A 74 -17.82 17.26 -20.03
N GLU A 75 -17.92 17.26 -18.71
CA GLU A 75 -16.84 17.68 -17.80
C GLU A 75 -15.59 16.83 -18.00
N TYR A 76 -15.74 15.50 -18.00
CA TYR A 76 -14.59 14.59 -18.04
C TYR A 76 -14.13 14.20 -19.45
N SER A 77 -14.88 14.54 -20.50
CA SER A 77 -14.48 14.30 -21.90
C SER A 77 -13.78 15.51 -22.57
N GLY A 78 -13.79 16.67 -21.92
CA GLY A 78 -13.20 17.91 -22.46
C GLY A 78 -11.67 17.86 -22.60
N LYS A 79 -11.11 18.75 -23.44
CA LYS A 79 -9.64 18.87 -23.64
C LYS A 79 -8.88 19.25 -22.37
N ASN A 80 -9.55 19.96 -21.46
CA ASN A 80 -9.00 20.37 -20.16
C ASN A 80 -9.34 19.38 -19.04
N SER A 81 -9.89 18.20 -19.38
CA SER A 81 -10.26 17.20 -18.39
C SER A 81 -9.06 16.66 -17.64
N ASN A 82 -9.22 16.55 -16.33
CA ASN A 82 -8.25 15.93 -15.44
C ASN A 82 -8.22 14.40 -15.54
N ILE A 83 -9.02 13.78 -16.43
CA ILE A 83 -9.12 12.32 -16.54
C ILE A 83 -7.80 11.59 -16.79
N ARG A 84 -6.81 12.27 -17.37
CA ARG A 84 -5.44 11.75 -17.54
C ARG A 84 -4.74 11.42 -16.23
N PHE A 85 -5.21 11.96 -15.10
CA PHE A 85 -4.67 11.67 -13.78
C PHE A 85 -5.26 10.40 -13.15
N ILE A 86 -6.18 9.70 -13.83
CA ILE A 86 -6.52 8.32 -13.47
C ILE A 86 -5.28 7.46 -13.69
N ALA A 87 -4.69 6.97 -12.61
CA ALA A 87 -3.46 6.17 -12.68
C ALA A 87 -3.72 4.76 -13.25
N SER A 88 -4.91 4.21 -13.01
CA SER A 88 -5.29 2.88 -13.48
C SER A 88 -5.68 2.90 -14.95
N SER A 89 -4.88 2.23 -15.79
CA SER A 89 -5.17 2.07 -17.22
C SER A 89 -6.52 1.38 -17.47
N PHE A 90 -6.90 0.45 -16.60
CA PHE A 90 -8.18 -0.24 -16.66
C PHE A 90 -9.37 0.71 -16.45
N LEU A 91 -9.31 1.58 -15.43
CA LEU A 91 -10.38 2.57 -15.20
C LEU A 91 -10.45 3.59 -16.33
N LEU A 92 -9.30 4.03 -16.83
CA LEU A 92 -9.24 4.96 -17.95
C LEU A 92 -9.85 4.36 -19.23
N GLU A 93 -9.55 3.09 -19.53
CA GLU A 93 -10.17 2.37 -20.65
C GLU A 93 -11.67 2.19 -20.45
N TYR A 94 -12.11 1.89 -19.21
CA TYR A 94 -13.52 1.79 -18.88
C TYR A 94 -14.25 3.11 -19.14
N PHE A 95 -13.66 4.24 -18.75
CA PHE A 95 -14.21 5.56 -19.03
C PHE A 95 -14.38 5.82 -20.53
N TYR A 96 -13.39 5.47 -21.36
CA TYR A 96 -13.51 5.65 -22.81
C TYR A 96 -14.63 4.80 -23.42
N LYS A 97 -14.80 3.55 -22.97
CA LYS A 97 -15.93 2.70 -23.39
C LYS A 97 -17.28 3.26 -22.91
N LEU A 98 -17.30 3.82 -21.71
CA LEU A 98 -18.48 4.48 -21.16
C LEU A 98 -18.87 5.71 -22.00
N ARG A 99 -17.89 6.50 -22.45
CA ARG A 99 -18.09 7.62 -23.39
C ARG A 99 -18.65 7.17 -24.73
N GLU A 100 -18.17 6.07 -25.29
CA GLU A 100 -18.73 5.50 -26.53
C GLU A 100 -20.21 5.12 -26.38
N VAL A 101 -20.56 4.51 -25.25
CA VAL A 101 -21.95 4.14 -24.96
C VAL A 101 -22.83 5.37 -24.76
N HIS A 102 -22.30 6.42 -24.14
CA HIS A 102 -22.99 7.71 -24.03
C HIS A 102 -23.27 8.34 -25.40
N ILE A 103 -22.28 8.40 -26.28
CA ILE A 103 -22.45 8.91 -27.65
C ILE A 103 -23.53 8.10 -28.39
N LYS A 104 -23.46 6.76 -28.30
CA LYS A 104 -24.46 5.87 -28.93
C LYS A 104 -25.88 6.13 -28.40
N TYR A 105 -26.02 6.34 -27.09
CA TYR A 105 -27.29 6.71 -26.49
C TYR A 105 -27.80 8.05 -27.03
N LYS A 106 -26.95 9.07 -27.15
CA LYS A 106 -27.36 10.38 -27.71
C LYS A 106 -27.78 10.32 -29.18
N GLN A 107 -27.22 9.39 -29.96
CA GLN A 107 -27.56 9.21 -31.37
C GLN A 107 -28.84 8.41 -31.60
N GLU A 108 -29.01 7.28 -30.91
CA GLU A 108 -30.12 6.34 -31.15
C GLU A 108 -31.31 6.54 -30.20
N ASN A 109 -31.10 7.24 -29.07
CA ASN A 109 -32.07 7.56 -28.01
C ASN A 109 -33.11 6.46 -27.71
N ASN A 110 -32.64 5.23 -27.57
CA ASN A 110 -33.49 4.07 -27.31
C ASN A 110 -33.33 3.57 -25.86
N ARG A 111 -34.37 2.89 -25.36
CA ARG A 111 -34.44 2.39 -23.98
C ARG A 111 -33.36 1.34 -23.65
N ILE A 112 -32.85 0.63 -24.66
CA ILE A 112 -31.82 -0.40 -24.48
C ILE A 112 -30.47 0.26 -24.19
N ASN A 113 -30.06 1.22 -25.00
CA ASN A 113 -28.82 1.97 -24.83
C ASN A 113 -28.85 2.81 -23.56
N GLU A 114 -30.00 3.37 -23.21
CA GLU A 114 -30.16 4.09 -21.95
C GLU A 114 -29.90 3.19 -20.74
N LYS A 115 -30.48 1.98 -20.74
CA LYS A 115 -30.28 1.01 -19.67
C LYS A 115 -28.82 0.54 -19.59
N ASP A 116 -28.17 0.35 -20.74
CA ASP A 116 -26.75 -0.03 -20.79
C ASP A 116 -25.85 1.10 -20.26
N LEU A 117 -26.12 2.34 -20.63
CA LEU A 117 -25.40 3.52 -20.14
C LEU A 117 -25.51 3.63 -18.62
N LEU A 118 -26.72 3.57 -18.06
CA LEU A 118 -26.93 3.65 -16.62
C LEU A 118 -26.22 2.51 -15.87
N LYS A 119 -26.27 1.29 -16.41
CA LYS A 119 -25.55 0.14 -15.84
C LYS A 119 -24.03 0.35 -15.86
N LYS A 120 -23.48 0.96 -16.91
CA LYS A 120 -22.04 1.28 -16.98
C LYS A 120 -21.67 2.43 -16.06
N ILE A 121 -22.53 3.42 -15.88
CA ILE A 121 -22.34 4.49 -14.88
C ILE A 121 -22.27 3.89 -13.48
N GLU A 122 -23.20 3.00 -13.13
CA GLU A 122 -23.18 2.29 -11.83
C GLU A 122 -21.90 1.46 -11.66
N GLY A 123 -21.48 0.75 -12.71
CA GLY A 123 -20.23 -0.01 -12.71
C GLY A 123 -19.00 0.88 -12.52
N PHE A 124 -18.96 2.01 -13.21
CA PHE A 124 -17.86 2.98 -13.11
C PHE A 124 -17.79 3.62 -11.73
N HIS A 125 -18.94 3.98 -11.15
CA HIS A 125 -19.01 4.48 -9.78
C HIS A 125 -18.39 3.51 -8.78
N ILE A 126 -18.70 2.21 -8.86
CA ILE A 126 -18.11 1.22 -7.94
C ILE A 126 -16.59 1.18 -8.09
N MET A 127 -16.07 1.31 -9.32
CA MET A 127 -14.62 1.33 -9.56
C MET A 127 -13.97 2.59 -9.00
N ILE A 128 -14.56 3.76 -9.24
CA ILE A 128 -14.08 5.04 -8.72
C ILE A 128 -14.18 5.10 -7.19
N GLU A 129 -15.25 4.58 -6.59
CA GLU A 129 -15.40 4.47 -5.14
C GLU A 129 -14.24 3.67 -4.54
N ASN A 130 -13.86 2.54 -5.15
CA ASN A 130 -12.74 1.74 -4.65
C ASN A 130 -11.41 2.51 -4.76
N GLU A 131 -11.10 3.10 -5.92
CA GLU A 131 -9.87 3.90 -6.11
C GLU A 131 -9.82 5.11 -5.17
N TYR A 132 -10.97 5.77 -4.94
CA TYR A 132 -11.10 6.88 -3.99
C TYR A 132 -10.72 6.45 -2.57
N TRP A 133 -11.29 5.35 -2.08
CA TRP A 133 -11.01 4.86 -0.73
C TRP A 133 -9.61 4.28 -0.60
N ASP A 134 -9.10 3.59 -1.62
CA ASP A 134 -7.74 3.07 -1.62
C ASP A 134 -6.71 4.22 -1.61
N ALA A 135 -6.92 5.25 -2.43
CA ALA A 135 -6.10 6.46 -2.41
C ALA A 135 -6.16 7.17 -1.05
N HIS A 136 -7.35 7.32 -0.47
CA HIS A 136 -7.54 7.92 0.85
C HIS A 136 -6.79 7.12 1.94
N ASP A 137 -6.95 5.81 1.97
CA ASP A 137 -6.31 4.95 2.97
C ASP A 137 -4.77 4.95 2.82
N ILE A 138 -4.24 5.08 1.59
CA ILE A 138 -2.80 5.20 1.33
C ILE A 138 -2.26 6.56 1.78
N ILE A 139 -2.91 7.67 1.38
CA ILE A 139 -2.50 9.04 1.73
C ILE A 139 -2.51 9.22 3.26
N TYR A 140 -3.52 8.68 3.92
CA TYR A 140 -3.73 8.81 5.36
C TYR A 140 -3.35 7.55 6.16
N GLU A 141 -2.50 6.65 5.62
CA GLU A 141 -2.13 5.36 6.25
C GLU A 141 -1.66 5.55 7.70
N ASN A 142 -0.83 6.58 7.92
CA ASN A 142 -0.19 6.88 9.20
C ASN A 142 -0.98 7.90 10.04
N HIS A 143 -2.12 8.42 9.57
CA HIS A 143 -2.84 9.47 10.28
C HIS A 143 -3.21 9.05 11.70
N LYS A 144 -3.78 7.85 11.88
CA LYS A 144 -4.13 7.32 13.21
C LYS A 144 -2.90 7.11 14.11
N GLN A 145 -1.77 6.73 13.52
CA GLN A 145 -0.52 6.60 14.25
C GLN A 145 -0.03 7.98 14.71
N PHE A 146 -0.04 8.98 13.84
CA PHE A 146 0.39 10.35 14.15
C PHE A 146 -0.48 11.00 15.24
N VAL A 147 -1.81 10.85 15.13
CA VAL A 147 -2.75 11.28 16.18
C VAL A 147 -2.43 10.56 17.48
N SER A 148 -2.25 9.23 17.44
CA SER A 148 -1.93 8.48 18.65
C SER A 148 -0.59 8.91 19.25
N ASP A 149 0.42 9.23 18.45
CA ASP A 149 1.75 9.61 18.94
C ASP A 149 1.77 11.06 19.44
N SER A 150 0.86 11.92 18.96
CA SER A 150 0.77 13.33 19.38
C SER A 150 -0.06 13.54 20.65
N PHE A 151 -1.09 12.72 20.88
CA PHE A 151 -2.04 12.92 21.99
C PHE A 151 -1.93 11.88 23.13
N LEU A 152 -1.06 10.87 23.00
CA LEU A 152 -0.76 9.95 24.11
C LEU A 152 0.26 10.54 25.08
N ASN A 153 0.26 10.02 26.31
CA ASN A 153 1.29 10.34 27.30
C ASN A 153 2.69 10.07 26.70
N PRO A 154 3.62 11.05 26.76
CA PRO A 154 4.97 10.95 26.21
C PRO A 154 5.71 9.66 26.57
N PHE A 155 5.45 9.10 27.76
CA PHE A 155 6.05 7.84 28.20
C PHE A 155 5.65 6.64 27.30
N PHE A 156 4.37 6.54 26.92
CA PHE A 156 3.92 5.48 26.02
C PHE A 156 4.44 5.66 24.58
N VAL A 157 4.61 6.92 24.15
CA VAL A 157 5.21 7.23 22.85
C VAL A 157 6.67 6.76 22.81
N LEU A 158 7.43 7.00 23.88
CA LEU A 158 8.82 6.57 24.00
C LEU A 158 8.95 5.05 24.01
N ILE A 159 8.10 4.33 24.76
CA ILE A 159 8.06 2.85 24.75
C ILE A 159 7.79 2.33 23.35
N ARG A 160 6.78 2.87 22.65
CA ARG A 160 6.43 2.45 21.29
C ARG A 160 7.56 2.70 20.29
N SER A 161 8.19 3.87 20.38
CA SER A 161 9.34 4.21 19.53
C SER A 161 10.51 3.25 19.77
N THR A 162 10.80 2.95 21.03
CA THR A 162 11.84 1.99 21.42
C THR A 162 11.53 0.60 20.87
N LEU A 163 10.29 0.11 21.02
CA LEU A 163 9.88 -1.18 20.48
C LEU A 163 9.96 -1.24 18.95
N ARG A 164 9.70 -0.12 18.25
CA ARG A 164 9.88 -0.03 16.80
C ARG A 164 11.35 -0.19 16.40
N VAL A 165 12.26 0.46 17.12
CA VAL A 165 13.71 0.31 16.92
C VAL A 165 14.14 -1.14 17.17
N VAL A 166 13.69 -1.75 18.28
CA VAL A 166 13.98 -3.15 18.60
C VAL A 166 13.47 -4.10 17.52
N TYR A 167 12.30 -3.82 16.92
CA TYR A 167 11.79 -4.60 15.79
C TYR A 167 12.69 -4.50 14.55
N HIS A 168 13.14 -3.30 14.20
CA HIS A 168 14.07 -3.15 13.07
C HIS A 168 15.41 -3.82 13.34
N LEU A 169 15.88 -3.78 14.60
CA LEU A 169 17.07 -4.51 15.01
C LEU A 169 16.87 -6.03 14.90
N SER A 170 15.71 -6.57 15.27
CA SER A 170 15.44 -8.01 15.13
C SER A 170 15.37 -8.47 13.67
N VAL A 171 14.82 -7.64 12.77
CA VAL A 171 14.87 -7.87 11.32
C VAL A 171 16.32 -7.92 10.83
N PHE A 172 17.15 -6.96 11.27
CA PHE A 172 18.57 -6.93 10.91
C PHE A 172 19.31 -8.19 11.42
N LEU A 173 19.09 -8.57 12.68
CA LEU A 173 19.67 -9.79 13.26
C LEU A 173 19.25 -11.05 12.49
N LEU A 174 17.98 -11.14 12.08
CA LEU A 174 17.51 -12.25 11.25
C LEU A 174 18.28 -12.33 9.92
N TRP A 175 18.43 -11.24 9.20
CA TRP A 175 19.17 -11.22 7.93
C TRP A 175 20.65 -11.54 8.12
N THR A 176 21.30 -10.94 9.12
CA THR A 176 22.71 -11.24 9.43
C THR A 176 22.91 -12.71 9.80
N SER A 177 22.00 -13.29 10.58
CA SER A 177 22.06 -14.72 10.93
C SER A 177 21.85 -15.64 9.72
N ALA A 178 20.98 -15.26 8.78
CA ALA A 178 20.82 -15.99 7.51
C ALA A 178 22.09 -15.93 6.66
N THR A 179 22.74 -14.76 6.58
CA THR A 179 24.03 -14.58 5.92
C THR A 179 25.12 -15.42 6.59
N LEU A 180 25.15 -15.50 7.92
CA LEU A 180 26.09 -16.35 8.65
C LEU A 180 25.90 -17.84 8.31
N ILE A 181 24.65 -18.33 8.22
CA ILE A 181 24.38 -19.71 7.77
C ILE A 181 24.95 -19.93 6.37
N TYR A 182 24.70 -19.01 5.44
CA TYR A 182 25.21 -19.11 4.06
C TYR A 182 26.75 -19.25 4.03
N PHE A 183 27.47 -18.40 4.76
CA PHE A 183 28.94 -18.49 4.84
C PHE A 183 29.42 -19.76 5.54
N THR A 184 28.66 -20.27 6.52
CA THR A 184 28.98 -21.52 7.20
C THR A 184 28.86 -22.71 6.24
N PHE A 185 27.80 -22.75 5.42
CA PHE A 185 27.67 -23.75 4.35
C PHE A 185 28.79 -23.63 3.31
N ALA A 186 29.13 -22.41 2.90
CA ALA A 186 30.23 -22.19 1.96
C ALA A 186 31.57 -22.72 2.52
N HIS A 187 31.84 -22.51 3.81
CA HIS A 187 33.05 -23.01 4.49
C HIS A 187 33.11 -24.55 4.52
N ILE A 188 31.97 -25.23 4.70
CA ILE A 188 31.90 -26.70 4.68
C ILE A 188 32.26 -27.24 3.28
N VAL A 189 31.83 -26.56 2.22
CA VAL A 189 32.09 -26.97 0.84
C VAL A 189 33.51 -26.60 0.40
N SER A 190 34.00 -25.43 0.81
CA SER A 190 35.34 -24.94 0.51
C SER A 190 35.90 -24.24 1.76
N PRO A 191 36.93 -24.79 2.42
CA PRO A 191 37.42 -24.26 3.68
C PRO A 191 37.94 -22.83 3.51
N LEU A 192 37.19 -21.89 4.08
CA LEU A 192 37.48 -20.46 4.11
C LEU A 192 38.41 -20.13 5.30
N ALA A 193 39.57 -19.54 5.05
CA ALA A 193 40.62 -19.27 6.06
C ALA A 193 40.25 -18.26 7.18
N TRP A 194 39.12 -17.56 7.05
CA TRP A 194 38.68 -16.52 7.99
C TRP A 194 37.59 -16.99 8.96
N VAL A 195 37.13 -18.23 8.82
CA VAL A 195 36.13 -18.83 9.72
C VAL A 195 36.87 -19.45 10.92
N PRO A 196 36.52 -19.08 12.17
CA PRO A 196 37.16 -19.63 13.34
C PRO A 196 36.92 -21.14 13.50
N GLU A 197 37.88 -21.89 14.03
CA GLU A 197 37.77 -23.35 14.24
C GLU A 197 36.66 -23.75 15.23
N TRP A 198 36.30 -22.85 16.15
CA TRP A 198 35.19 -23.08 17.09
C TRP A 198 33.81 -22.88 16.43
N TRP A 199 33.77 -22.36 15.20
CA TRP A 199 32.53 -22.06 14.49
C TRP A 199 31.97 -23.31 13.79
N ASN A 200 30.88 -23.84 14.33
CA ASN A 200 30.21 -25.03 13.80
C ASN A 200 28.81 -24.70 13.25
N ILE A 201 28.34 -25.51 12.30
CA ILE A 201 26.98 -25.39 11.73
C ILE A 201 25.89 -25.40 12.81
N SER A 202 26.08 -26.17 13.88
CA SER A 202 25.16 -26.21 15.02
C SER A 202 25.02 -24.86 15.73
N ILE A 203 26.12 -24.11 15.86
CA ILE A 203 26.13 -22.77 16.48
C ILE A 203 25.42 -21.78 15.55
N ALA A 204 25.72 -21.82 14.24
CA ALA A 204 25.08 -20.96 13.25
C ALA A 204 23.55 -21.19 13.20
N LEU A 205 23.10 -22.45 13.24
CA LEU A 205 21.69 -22.81 13.29
C LEU A 205 21.02 -22.35 14.60
N LEU A 206 21.69 -22.48 15.74
CA LEU A 206 21.15 -22.04 17.03
C LEU A 206 20.98 -20.51 17.06
N ILE A 207 21.94 -19.75 16.56
CA ILE A 207 21.86 -18.28 16.41
C ILE A 207 20.70 -17.90 15.50
N PHE A 208 20.54 -18.58 14.35
CA PHE A 208 19.44 -18.31 13.43
C PHE A 208 18.07 -18.61 14.04
N LEU A 209 17.92 -19.75 14.73
CA LEU A 209 16.68 -20.09 15.44
C LEU A 209 16.35 -19.04 16.51
N GLY A 210 17.34 -18.60 17.29
CA GLY A 210 17.17 -17.51 18.25
C GLY A 210 16.73 -16.21 17.59
N ALA A 211 17.31 -15.86 16.44
CA ALA A 211 16.93 -14.68 15.66
C ALA A 211 15.51 -14.78 15.10
N VAL A 212 15.10 -15.96 14.61
CA VAL A 212 13.71 -16.23 14.15
C VAL A 212 12.72 -16.08 15.30
N MET A 213 13.01 -16.62 16.48
CA MET A 213 12.16 -16.49 17.66
C MET A 213 12.03 -15.03 18.10
N SER A 214 13.15 -14.30 18.17
CA SER A 214 13.17 -12.87 18.51
C SER A 214 12.38 -12.04 17.49
N PHE A 215 12.56 -12.30 16.19
CA PHE A 215 11.82 -11.65 15.13
C PHE A 215 10.31 -11.93 15.23
N GLY A 216 9.91 -13.18 15.44
CA GLY A 216 8.51 -13.56 15.61
C GLY A 216 7.84 -12.85 16.79
N LEU A 217 8.52 -12.80 17.94
CA LEU A 217 8.05 -12.07 19.12
C LEU A 217 7.89 -10.57 18.83
N MET A 218 8.87 -9.95 18.19
CA MET A 218 8.79 -8.51 17.85
C MET A 218 7.73 -8.21 16.81
N LEU A 219 7.45 -9.14 15.89
CA LEU A 219 6.37 -9.00 14.91
C LEU A 219 4.99 -8.96 15.58
N MET A 220 4.78 -9.74 16.65
CA MET A 220 3.55 -9.67 17.46
C MET A 220 3.39 -8.30 18.13
N PHE A 221 4.44 -7.78 18.76
CA PHE A 221 4.40 -6.45 19.38
C PHE A 221 4.17 -5.34 18.36
N LYS A 222 4.77 -5.45 17.18
CA LYS A 222 4.57 -4.48 16.09
C LYS A 222 3.10 -4.38 15.70
N GLU A 223 2.44 -5.52 15.49
CA GLU A 223 1.03 -5.52 15.06
C GLU A 223 0.09 -4.99 16.15
N LEU A 224 0.40 -5.25 17.43
CA LEU A 224 -0.37 -4.72 18.56
C LEU A 224 -0.22 -3.19 18.74
N LEU A 225 0.91 -2.62 18.31
CA LEU A 225 1.25 -1.23 18.60
C LEU A 225 1.08 -0.28 17.40
N ILE A 226 1.22 -0.76 16.17
CA ILE A 226 1.07 0.06 14.97
C ILE A 226 -0.41 0.19 14.63
N LYS A 227 -0.96 1.39 14.84
CA LYS A 227 -2.32 1.73 14.43
C LYS A 227 -2.31 2.20 12.98
N LYS A 228 -2.54 1.29 12.05
CA LYS A 228 -2.75 1.67 10.64
C LYS A 228 -4.17 2.17 10.42
N ASN A 229 -4.33 3.19 9.59
CA ASN A 229 -5.63 3.51 9.03
C ASN A 229 -5.97 2.48 7.94
N ARG A 230 -6.46 1.31 8.36
CA ARG A 230 -7.00 0.30 7.44
C ARG A 230 -8.51 0.22 7.64
N ARG A 231 -9.28 0.40 6.57
CA ARG A 231 -10.66 -0.08 6.56
C ARG A 231 -10.69 -1.59 6.71
N GLU A 232 -11.68 -2.10 7.44
CA GLU A 232 -12.00 -3.52 7.36
C GLU A 232 -12.39 -3.83 5.91
N SER A 233 -11.71 -4.79 5.29
CA SER A 233 -12.03 -5.15 3.90
C SER A 233 -13.51 -5.55 3.82
N ARG A 234 -14.16 -5.23 2.69
CA ARG A 234 -15.56 -5.63 2.45
C ARG A 234 -15.77 -7.13 2.65
N VAL A 235 -14.73 -7.95 2.39
CA VAL A 235 -14.72 -9.39 2.66
C VAL A 235 -14.74 -9.67 4.15
N VAL A 236 -13.84 -9.08 4.95
CA VAL A 236 -13.80 -9.25 6.41
C VAL A 236 -15.10 -8.79 7.05
N LYS A 237 -15.68 -7.67 6.58
CA LYS A 237 -16.97 -7.16 7.05
C LYS A 237 -18.09 -8.17 6.78
N LYS A 238 -18.19 -8.70 5.55
CA LYS A 238 -19.16 -9.76 5.19
C LYS A 238 -18.94 -11.05 5.98
N LEU A 239 -17.69 -11.40 6.28
CA LEU A 239 -17.33 -12.60 7.05
C LEU A 239 -17.72 -12.44 8.53
N LYS A 240 -17.45 -11.27 9.13
CA LYS A 240 -17.93 -10.91 10.47
C LYS A 240 -19.45 -10.89 10.55
N GLU A 241 -20.13 -10.32 9.56
CA GLU A 241 -21.60 -10.33 9.48
C GLU A 241 -22.16 -11.76 9.37
N ARG A 242 -21.53 -12.65 8.59
CA ARG A 242 -21.89 -14.07 8.52
C ARG A 242 -21.67 -14.80 9.84
N LEU A 243 -20.52 -14.59 10.50
CA LEU A 243 -20.22 -15.19 11.79
C LEU A 243 -21.16 -14.71 12.89
N LYS A 244 -21.51 -13.42 12.91
CA LYS A 244 -22.48 -12.84 13.85
C LYS A 244 -23.88 -13.41 13.63
N LYS A 245 -24.28 -13.64 12.38
CA LYS A 245 -25.54 -14.35 12.05
C LYS A 245 -25.54 -15.81 12.49
N PHE A 246 -24.39 -16.49 12.47
CA PHE A 246 -24.25 -17.85 12.98
C PHE A 246 -24.38 -17.90 14.51
N SER A 247 -23.74 -16.97 15.23
CA SER A 247 -23.81 -16.89 16.69
C SER A 247 -25.20 -16.49 17.22
N HIS A 248 -26.02 -15.80 16.43
CA HIS A 248 -27.41 -15.46 16.77
C HIS A 248 -28.43 -16.56 16.42
N ARG A 249 -28.03 -17.61 15.70
CA ARG A 249 -28.87 -18.77 15.39
C ARG A 249 -28.60 -19.97 16.31
N SER A 250 -27.67 -19.84 17.24
CA SER A 250 -27.27 -20.89 18.19
C SER A 250 -27.73 -20.63 19.63
N ILE A 251 -28.77 -19.81 19.81
CA ILE A 251 -29.55 -19.63 21.04
C ILE A 251 -31.00 -19.89 20.66
#